data_AF-A0A8B7U9K0-F1
#
_entry.id   AF-A0A8B7U9K0-F1
#
_cell.length_a   1.000
_cell.length_b   1.000
_cell.length_c   1.000
_cell.angle_alpha   90.00
_cell.angle_beta   90.00
_cell.angle_gamma   90.00
#
_symmetry.space_group_name_H-M   'P 1'
#
loop_
_entity.id
_entity.type
_entity.pdbx_description
1 polymer ?
#
loop_
_entity_poly.entity_id
_entity_poly.type
_entity_poly.pdbx_seq_one_letter_code
_entity_poly.pdbx_strand_id
1 'polypeptide(L)'
;SYSIFDNNRQDPTGLTAALQATDLAGVLHMLYCVLFHGTISDPSTASPKESYTQNTTQVAIQSLRFFNSFAALDLPAFQSIVGAEGLSLAFRHMASSLLGHCSQVSCESLLHEVIVCVGYFTVNHPDNQVIVQSGRHPTVLQKLCQLPFQYFSDPRLIKVLFPSLIAACYNNRQNKVILEQEMSCVLLATFIQDFAQTPGQPDNQSYQPKGKYPDPQDYLELANRFPQQAWEEARQFFLKKEKK
;
A
#
# COMPACT_ATOMS: atom_id res chain seq x y z
N SER A 1 -6.58 8.66 -21.02
CA SER A 1 -5.48 8.16 -20.18
C SER A 1 -5.75 6.71 -19.85
N TYR A 2 -4.75 5.83 -19.92
CA TYR A 2 -4.90 4.44 -19.50
C TYR A 2 -4.90 4.38 -17.97
N SER A 3 -5.87 3.70 -17.37
CA SER A 3 -5.91 3.45 -15.93
C SER A 3 -4.96 2.30 -15.57
N ILE A 4 -4.37 2.34 -14.38
CA ILE A 4 -3.63 1.19 -13.78
C ILE A 4 -4.51 -0.08 -13.70
N PHE A 5 -5.83 0.08 -13.65
CA PHE A 5 -6.79 -1.02 -13.57
C PHE A 5 -7.22 -1.56 -14.95
N ASP A 6 -6.69 -1.00 -16.05
CA ASP A 6 -6.96 -1.49 -17.40
C ASP A 6 -5.99 -2.62 -17.77
N ASN A 7 -6.50 -3.83 -17.97
CA ASN A 7 -5.70 -5.02 -18.28
C ASN A 7 -5.08 -5.04 -19.70
N ASN A 8 -5.30 -4.02 -20.53
CA ASN A 8 -4.93 -4.02 -21.95
C ASN A 8 -3.59 -3.31 -22.25
N ARG A 9 -2.68 -3.22 -21.26
CA ARG A 9 -1.39 -2.55 -21.45
C ARG A 9 -0.45 -3.43 -22.29
N GLN A 10 0.01 -2.89 -23.41
CA GLN A 10 1.04 -3.54 -24.21
C GLN A 10 2.41 -3.35 -23.57
N ASP A 11 3.20 -4.43 -23.45
CA ASP A 11 4.60 -4.40 -23.01
C ASP A 11 5.54 -4.67 -24.21
N PRO A 12 5.86 -3.64 -25.02
CA PRO A 12 6.74 -3.82 -26.17
C PRO A 12 8.20 -4.07 -25.80
N THR A 13 8.63 -3.75 -24.57
CA THR A 13 10.02 -3.94 -24.13
C THR A 13 10.25 -5.32 -23.52
N GLY A 14 9.19 -6.01 -23.11
CA GLY A 14 9.25 -7.28 -22.38
C GLY A 14 9.75 -7.12 -20.95
N LEU A 15 9.81 -5.88 -20.44
CA LEU A 15 10.33 -5.60 -19.10
C LEU A 15 9.44 -6.23 -18.02
N THR A 16 8.13 -6.13 -18.17
CA THR A 16 7.18 -6.67 -17.20
C THR A 16 7.27 -8.19 -17.18
N ALA A 17 7.36 -8.82 -18.35
CA ALA A 17 7.56 -10.25 -18.48
C ALA A 17 8.88 -10.72 -17.83
N ALA A 18 9.98 -9.98 -18.03
CA ALA A 18 11.26 -10.29 -17.41
C ALA A 18 11.22 -10.16 -15.88
N LEU A 19 10.58 -9.12 -15.36
CA LEU A 19 10.40 -8.93 -13.91
C LEU A 19 9.51 -10.02 -13.30
N GLN A 20 8.47 -10.45 -14.01
CA GLN A 20 7.62 -11.56 -13.58
C GLN A 20 8.37 -12.89 -13.58
N ALA A 21 9.16 -13.19 -14.62
CA ALA A 21 9.95 -14.41 -14.70
C ALA A 21 11.09 -14.49 -13.67
N THR A 22 11.44 -13.38 -13.02
CA THR A 22 12.53 -13.28 -12.06
C THR A 22 12.07 -12.93 -10.65
N ASP A 23 10.78 -13.05 -10.36
CA ASP A 23 10.16 -12.69 -9.08
C ASP A 23 10.61 -11.30 -8.60
N LEU A 24 10.41 -10.30 -9.46
CA LEU A 24 10.84 -8.91 -9.24
C LEU A 24 12.37 -8.78 -9.08
N ALA A 25 13.13 -9.51 -9.89
CA ALA A 25 14.59 -9.62 -9.81
C ALA A 25 15.10 -10.00 -8.39
N GLY A 26 14.28 -10.73 -7.62
CA GLY A 26 14.60 -11.13 -6.25
C GLY A 26 14.64 -9.97 -5.23
N VAL A 27 14.17 -8.77 -5.57
CA VAL A 27 14.24 -7.59 -4.68
C VAL A 27 13.46 -7.81 -3.38
N LEU A 28 12.32 -8.52 -3.42
CA LEU A 28 11.56 -8.88 -2.22
C LEU A 28 12.40 -9.76 -1.28
N HIS A 29 13.04 -10.79 -1.83
CA HIS A 29 13.89 -11.69 -1.06
C HIS A 29 15.11 -10.95 -0.49
N MET A 30 15.77 -10.13 -1.29
CA MET A 30 16.90 -9.30 -0.85
C MET A 30 16.49 -8.36 0.28
N LEU A 31 15.35 -7.67 0.15
CA LEU A 31 14.86 -6.78 1.21
C LEU A 31 14.56 -7.56 2.49
N TYR A 32 13.90 -8.71 2.39
CA TYR A 32 13.66 -9.57 3.55
C TYR A 32 14.97 -9.95 4.24
N CYS A 33 15.98 -10.31 3.45
CA CYS A 33 17.30 -10.59 3.98
C CYS A 33 17.95 -9.35 4.61
N VAL A 34 17.90 -8.18 4.00
CA VAL A 34 18.51 -6.96 4.57
C VAL A 34 17.82 -6.52 5.87
N LEU A 35 16.51 -6.74 6.01
CA LEU A 35 15.77 -6.40 7.22
C LEU A 35 15.98 -7.38 8.37
N PHE A 36 16.24 -8.66 8.07
CA PHE A 36 16.23 -9.74 9.07
C PHE A 36 17.52 -10.58 9.15
N HIS A 37 18.45 -10.49 8.19
CA HIS A 37 19.81 -11.03 8.33
C HIS A 37 20.69 -10.02 9.06
N GLY A 38 21.25 -10.45 10.19
CA GLY A 38 22.03 -9.61 11.11
C GLY A 38 21.41 -9.47 12.51
N THR A 39 20.20 -10.00 12.74
CA THR A 39 19.58 -10.05 14.08
C THR A 39 20.03 -11.26 14.92
N ILE A 40 21.18 -11.85 14.61
CA ILE A 40 21.86 -12.75 15.56
C ILE A 40 22.55 -11.84 16.58
N SER A 41 21.77 -11.36 17.54
CA SER A 41 22.32 -10.72 18.74
C SER A 41 22.92 -11.80 19.62
N ASP A 42 24.20 -11.64 19.92
CA ASP A 42 24.90 -12.31 21.02
C ASP A 42 24.04 -12.18 22.31
N PRO A 43 23.78 -13.25 23.08
CA PRO A 43 22.88 -13.22 24.25
C PRO A 43 23.31 -12.26 25.38
N SER A 44 24.46 -11.60 25.25
CA SER A 44 25.16 -10.88 26.33
C SER A 44 24.91 -9.37 26.39
N THR A 45 24.18 -8.76 25.44
CA THR A 45 23.88 -7.31 25.50
C THR A 45 22.38 -7.03 25.69
N ALA A 46 21.98 -6.80 26.93
CA ALA A 46 20.62 -6.45 27.35
C ALA A 46 20.25 -4.99 27.02
N SER A 47 20.18 -4.63 25.73
CA SER A 47 19.50 -3.43 25.25
C SER A 47 18.97 -3.63 23.83
N PRO A 48 17.74 -3.19 23.47
CA PRO A 48 17.17 -3.49 22.17
C PRO A 48 17.84 -2.63 21.10
N LYS A 49 18.72 -3.22 20.29
CA LYS A 49 19.10 -2.65 18.99
C LYS A 49 17.93 -2.89 18.00
N GLU A 50 16.80 -2.24 18.24
CA GLU A 50 15.54 -2.41 17.47
C GLU A 50 15.33 -1.34 16.39
N SER A 51 16.38 -0.58 16.04
CA SER A 51 16.31 0.45 15.00
C SER A 51 17.10 0.03 13.77
N TYR A 52 16.48 0.10 12.60
CA TYR A 52 17.18 -0.08 11.32
C TYR A 52 18.27 0.98 11.15
N THR A 53 19.39 0.57 10.56
CA THR A 53 20.43 1.54 10.17
C THR A 53 19.92 2.44 9.05
N GLN A 54 20.51 3.63 8.88
CA GLN A 54 20.16 4.53 7.78
C GLN A 54 20.28 3.85 6.41
N ASN A 55 21.29 3.01 6.22
CA ASN A 55 21.49 2.25 4.97
C ASN A 55 20.35 1.24 4.75
N THR A 56 19.97 0.50 5.80
CA THR A 56 18.82 -0.42 5.77
C THR A 56 17.54 0.31 5.41
N THR A 57 17.29 1.47 6.02
CA THR A 57 16.13 2.32 5.72
C THR A 57 16.13 2.78 4.26
N GLN A 58 17.28 3.19 3.72
CA GLN A 58 17.39 3.59 2.31
C GLN A 58 17.11 2.43 1.35
N VAL A 59 17.66 1.24 1.63
CA VAL A 59 17.36 0.04 0.83
C VAL A 59 15.88 -0.31 0.86
N ALA A 60 15.23 -0.19 2.03
CA ALA A 60 13.80 -0.41 2.16
C ALA A 60 12.98 0.58 1.35
N ILE A 61 13.32 1.88 1.39
CA ILE A 61 12.65 2.92 0.59
C ILE A 61 12.76 2.61 -0.91
N GLN A 62 13.97 2.31 -1.41
CA GLN A 62 14.16 2.06 -2.84
C GLN A 62 13.48 0.77 -3.30
N SER A 63 13.48 -0.27 -2.46
CA SER A 63 12.80 -1.53 -2.75
C SER A 63 11.28 -1.34 -2.83
N LEU A 64 10.68 -0.61 -1.88
CA LEU A 64 9.25 -0.32 -1.89
C LEU A 64 8.85 0.60 -3.05
N ARG A 65 9.68 1.59 -3.40
CA ARG A 65 9.46 2.42 -4.59
C ARG A 65 9.46 1.60 -5.88
N PHE A 66 10.37 0.65 -5.97
CA PHE A 66 10.40 -0.29 -7.09
C PHE A 66 9.13 -1.14 -7.14
N PHE A 67 8.65 -1.67 -6.02
CA PHE A 67 7.38 -2.40 -5.94
C PHE A 67 6.18 -1.54 -6.34
N ASN A 68 6.08 -0.32 -5.81
CA ASN A 68 5.01 0.63 -6.12
C ASN A 68 5.02 1.02 -7.61
N SER A 69 6.20 1.21 -8.19
CA SER A 69 6.36 1.51 -9.61
C SER A 69 5.97 0.32 -10.49
N PHE A 70 6.33 -0.90 -10.09
CA PHE A 70 5.94 -2.11 -10.80
C PHE A 70 4.44 -2.37 -10.70
N ALA A 71 3.82 -2.18 -9.53
CA ALA A 71 2.37 -2.25 -9.37
C ALA A 71 1.65 -1.24 -10.27
N ALA A 72 2.18 -0.01 -10.38
CA ALA A 72 1.66 1.00 -11.30
C ALA A 72 1.86 0.65 -12.78
N LEU A 73 2.80 -0.23 -13.10
CA LEU A 73 3.06 -0.73 -14.44
C LEU A 73 2.14 -1.89 -14.80
N ASP A 74 2.12 -2.93 -13.96
CA ASP A 74 1.35 -4.15 -14.07
C ASP A 74 0.92 -4.63 -12.67
N LEU A 75 -0.27 -4.21 -12.26
CA LEU A 75 -0.85 -4.53 -10.97
C LEU A 75 -1.13 -6.04 -10.80
N PRO A 76 -1.76 -6.75 -11.76
CA PRO A 76 -1.97 -8.19 -11.66
C PRO A 76 -0.66 -8.98 -11.47
N ALA A 77 0.39 -8.67 -12.24
CA ALA A 77 1.68 -9.34 -12.10
C ALA A 77 2.30 -9.08 -10.72
N PHE A 78 2.29 -7.82 -10.26
CA PHE A 78 2.77 -7.45 -8.92
C PHE A 78 2.05 -8.26 -7.82
N GLN A 79 0.72 -8.26 -7.84
CA GLN A 79 -0.10 -8.95 -6.85
C GLN A 79 0.12 -10.47 -6.90
N SER A 80 0.26 -11.05 -8.09
CA SER A 80 0.51 -12.48 -8.25
C SER A 80 1.88 -12.90 -7.70
N ILE A 81 2.94 -12.13 -7.93
CA ILE A 81 4.29 -12.48 -7.46
C ILE A 81 4.38 -12.30 -5.95
N VAL A 82 4.00 -11.12 -5.44
CA VAL A 82 4.09 -10.83 -4.00
C VAL A 82 3.09 -11.68 -3.20
N GLY A 83 1.97 -12.06 -3.82
CA GLY A 83 0.92 -12.90 -3.25
C GLY A 83 1.25 -14.39 -3.24
N ALA A 84 2.30 -14.82 -3.96
CA ALA A 84 2.69 -16.23 -4.02
C ALA A 84 2.98 -16.83 -2.64
N GLU A 85 2.81 -18.14 -2.52
CA GLU A 85 3.07 -18.87 -1.28
C GLU A 85 4.50 -18.60 -0.79
N GLY A 86 4.67 -18.35 0.52
CA GLY A 86 5.95 -17.97 1.11
C GLY A 86 6.30 -16.49 0.94
N LEU A 87 6.21 -15.94 -0.29
CA LEU A 87 6.51 -14.52 -0.55
C LEU A 87 5.50 -13.59 0.14
N SER A 88 4.22 -13.96 0.15
CA SER A 88 3.16 -13.20 0.84
C SER A 88 3.38 -13.13 2.36
N LEU A 89 3.89 -14.20 2.96
CA LEU A 89 4.23 -14.24 4.39
C LEU A 89 5.47 -13.38 4.69
N ALA A 90 6.48 -13.43 3.81
CA ALA A 90 7.65 -12.57 3.90
C ALA A 90 7.25 -11.09 3.77
N PHE A 91 6.43 -10.74 2.77
CA PHE A 91 5.87 -9.41 2.57
C PHE A 91 5.11 -8.92 3.81
N ARG A 92 4.22 -9.74 4.36
CA ARG A 92 3.48 -9.43 5.59
C ARG A 92 4.42 -9.13 6.77
N HIS A 93 5.47 -9.92 6.94
CA HIS A 93 6.44 -9.70 8.01
C HIS A 93 7.22 -8.40 7.82
N MET A 94 7.69 -8.12 6.59
CA MET A 94 8.36 -6.86 6.26
C MET A 94 7.45 -5.66 6.50
N ALA A 95 6.23 -5.67 5.97
CA ALA A 95 5.27 -4.58 6.14
C ALA A 95 5.00 -4.31 7.64
N SER A 96 4.75 -5.36 8.42
CA SER A 96 4.54 -5.26 9.87
C SER A 96 5.75 -4.66 10.61
N SER A 97 6.96 -5.08 10.23
CA SER A 97 8.20 -4.62 10.87
C SER A 97 8.54 -3.18 10.50
N LEU A 98 8.40 -2.80 9.22
CA LEU A 98 8.60 -1.43 8.73
C LEU A 98 7.57 -0.46 9.31
N LEU A 99 6.29 -0.84 9.38
CA LEU A 99 5.26 -0.03 10.05
C LEU A 99 5.60 0.17 11.54
N GLY A 100 6.02 -0.89 12.23
CA GLY A 100 6.45 -0.81 13.62
C GLY A 100 7.65 0.11 13.83
N HIS A 101 8.64 0.03 12.95
CA HIS A 101 9.80 0.93 12.98
C HIS A 101 9.40 2.40 12.76
N CYS A 102 8.53 2.67 11.78
CA CYS A 102 8.07 4.03 11.50
C CYS A 102 7.23 4.65 12.63
N SER A 103 6.61 3.83 13.49
CA SER A 103 5.93 4.31 14.70
C SER A 103 6.89 4.80 15.78
N GLN A 104 8.11 4.25 15.84
CA GLN A 104 9.13 4.61 16.82
C GLN A 104 10.07 5.71 16.29
N VAL A 105 10.45 5.60 15.02
CA VAL A 105 11.36 6.53 14.33
C VAL A 105 10.56 7.20 13.22
N SER A 106 10.33 8.51 13.33
CA SER A 106 9.59 9.28 12.33
C SER A 106 10.34 9.28 10.99
N CYS A 107 9.96 8.37 10.10
CA CYS A 107 10.46 8.28 8.72
C CYS A 107 9.27 8.30 7.76
N GLU A 108 8.75 9.50 7.48
CA GLU A 108 7.54 9.68 6.67
C GLU A 108 7.67 9.07 5.27
N SER A 109 8.84 9.26 4.63
CA SER A 109 9.11 8.68 3.31
C SER A 109 8.96 7.16 3.29
N LEU A 110 9.57 6.43 4.23
CA LEU A 110 9.44 4.98 4.33
C LEU A 110 8.00 4.55 4.64
N LEU A 111 7.36 5.27 5.58
CA LEU A 111 5.98 4.99 5.99
C LEU A 111 5.01 5.12 4.81
N HIS A 112 5.15 6.17 4.00
CA HIS A 112 4.32 6.36 2.83
C HIS A 112 4.49 5.23 1.81
N GLU A 113 5.72 4.83 1.51
CA GLU A 113 5.98 3.77 0.53
C GLU A 113 5.40 2.42 0.96
N VAL A 114 5.49 2.07 2.26
CA VAL A 114 4.89 0.82 2.76
C VAL A 114 3.36 0.88 2.77
N ILE A 115 2.76 2.02 3.13
CA ILE A 115 1.30 2.21 3.06
C ILE A 115 0.82 2.02 1.62
N VAL A 116 1.50 2.64 0.65
CA VAL A 116 1.15 2.53 -0.78
C VAL A 116 1.28 1.10 -1.27
N CYS A 117 2.38 0.44 -0.93
CA CYS A 117 2.64 -0.94 -1.35
C CYS A 117 1.60 -1.92 -0.82
N VAL A 118 1.14 -1.74 0.43
CA VAL A 118 0.04 -2.55 1.00
C VAL A 118 -1.29 -2.29 0.28
N GLY A 119 -1.55 -1.04 -0.11
CA GLY A 119 -2.74 -0.70 -0.91
C GLY A 119 -2.75 -1.41 -2.26
N TYR A 120 -1.65 -1.33 -3.01
CA TYR A 120 -1.52 -2.05 -4.28
C TYR A 120 -1.57 -3.56 -4.11
N PHE A 121 -0.98 -4.09 -3.05
CA PHE A 121 -1.01 -5.53 -2.79
C PHE A 121 -2.45 -6.06 -2.59
N THR A 122 -3.34 -5.24 -2.03
CA THR A 122 -4.68 -5.69 -1.56
C THR A 122 -5.85 -5.27 -2.45
N VAL A 123 -5.71 -4.20 -3.25
CA VAL A 123 -6.82 -3.65 -4.05
C VAL A 123 -7.44 -4.73 -4.95
N ASN A 124 -8.74 -4.96 -4.80
CA ASN A 124 -9.51 -5.98 -5.53
C ASN A 124 -8.94 -7.41 -5.49
N HIS A 125 -8.17 -7.75 -4.46
CA HIS A 125 -7.54 -9.06 -4.35
C HIS A 125 -7.85 -9.73 -3.00
N PRO A 126 -8.95 -10.50 -2.91
CA PRO A 126 -9.43 -11.09 -1.64
C PRO A 126 -8.38 -11.92 -0.89
N ASP A 127 -7.58 -12.73 -1.59
CA ASP A 127 -6.57 -13.57 -0.94
C ASP A 127 -5.46 -12.72 -0.28
N ASN A 128 -4.96 -11.71 -0.99
CA ASN A 128 -3.98 -10.76 -0.46
C ASN A 128 -4.54 -9.89 0.68
N GLN A 129 -5.84 -9.56 0.64
CA GLN A 129 -6.53 -8.89 1.76
C GLN A 129 -6.53 -9.77 3.02
N VAL A 130 -6.66 -11.09 2.90
CA VAL A 130 -6.59 -12.03 4.03
C VAL A 130 -5.19 -12.07 4.65
N ILE A 131 -4.14 -11.94 3.82
CA ILE A 131 -2.75 -11.88 4.29
C ILE A 131 -2.56 -10.72 5.28
N VAL A 132 -3.03 -9.51 4.96
CA VAL A 132 -2.77 -8.32 5.81
C VAL A 132 -3.55 -8.29 7.13
N GLN A 133 -4.68 -9.02 7.23
CA GLN A 133 -5.45 -9.16 8.47
C GLN A 133 -4.99 -10.31 9.38
N SER A 134 -4.01 -11.11 8.96
CA SER A 134 -3.60 -12.32 9.68
C SER A 134 -2.22 -12.21 10.34
N GLY A 135 -1.90 -13.18 11.19
CA GLY A 135 -0.61 -13.30 11.86
C GLY A 135 -0.57 -12.69 13.25
N ARG A 136 0.61 -12.24 13.68
CA ARG A 136 0.80 -11.67 15.02
C ARG A 136 0.10 -10.31 15.12
N HIS A 137 -0.59 -10.10 16.24
CA HIS A 137 -1.21 -8.82 16.57
C HIS A 137 -0.18 -7.81 17.11
N PRO A 138 -0.34 -6.50 16.85
CA PRO A 138 -1.30 -5.94 15.88
C PRO A 138 -0.91 -6.33 14.44
N THR A 139 -1.91 -6.74 13.65
CA THR A 139 -1.74 -7.17 12.25
C THR A 139 -1.33 -5.99 11.37
N VAL A 140 -0.96 -6.23 10.11
CA VAL A 140 -0.62 -5.12 9.18
C VAL A 140 -1.81 -4.18 9.03
N LEU A 141 -3.03 -4.71 8.86
CA LEU A 141 -4.24 -3.90 8.79
C LEU A 141 -4.46 -3.08 10.08
N GLN A 142 -4.34 -3.71 11.27
CA GLN A 142 -4.50 -2.98 12.54
C GLN A 142 -3.44 -1.88 12.71
N LYS A 143 -2.18 -2.15 12.36
CA LYS A 143 -1.11 -1.16 12.40
C LYS A 143 -1.39 0.05 11.51
N LEU A 144 -2.00 -0.14 10.34
CA LEU A 144 -2.44 0.96 9.49
C LEU A 144 -3.56 1.79 10.14
N CYS A 145 -4.52 1.13 10.79
CA CYS A 145 -5.60 1.80 11.53
C CYS A 145 -5.10 2.53 12.79
N GLN A 146 -3.95 2.14 13.32
CA GLN A 146 -3.34 2.67 14.55
C GLN A 146 -2.25 3.72 14.31
N LEU A 147 -2.11 4.20 13.06
CA LEU A 147 -1.17 5.28 12.75
C LEU A 147 -1.51 6.57 13.53
N PRO A 148 -0.59 7.54 13.64
CA PRO A 148 -0.85 8.79 14.32
C PRO A 148 -2.07 9.53 13.74
N PHE A 149 -2.82 10.24 14.59
CA PHE A 149 -4.07 10.95 14.21
C PHE A 149 -3.95 11.86 12.97
N GLN A 150 -2.75 12.37 12.68
CA GLN A 150 -2.46 13.17 11.49
C GLN A 150 -2.80 12.42 10.19
N TYR A 151 -2.60 11.10 10.14
CA TYR A 151 -2.96 10.26 8.99
C TYR A 151 -4.48 10.08 8.81
N PHE A 152 -5.29 10.56 9.76
CA PHE A 152 -6.75 10.55 9.71
C PHE A 152 -7.37 11.96 9.62
N SER A 153 -6.54 13.01 9.61
CA SER A 153 -7.03 14.40 9.71
C SER A 153 -6.31 15.40 8.79
N ASP A 154 -5.01 15.24 8.50
CA ASP A 154 -4.28 16.10 7.55
C ASP A 154 -4.68 15.73 6.11
N PRO A 155 -5.23 16.68 5.30
CA PRO A 155 -5.63 16.43 3.92
C PRO A 155 -4.56 15.80 3.03
N ARG A 156 -3.27 16.00 3.32
CA ARG A 156 -2.17 15.40 2.58
C ARG A 156 -1.95 13.94 2.98
N LEU A 157 -2.01 13.63 4.27
CA LEU A 157 -1.72 12.29 4.79
C LEU A 157 -2.91 11.33 4.61
N ILE A 158 -4.16 11.83 4.66
CA ILE A 158 -5.33 11.00 4.35
C ILE A 158 -5.29 10.47 2.90
N LYS A 159 -4.73 11.25 1.95
CA LYS A 159 -4.52 10.82 0.56
C LYS A 159 -3.48 9.70 0.44
N VAL A 160 -2.61 9.54 1.43
CA VAL A 160 -1.67 8.41 1.50
C VAL A 160 -2.36 7.18 2.08
N LEU A 161 -3.02 7.32 3.23
CA LEU A 161 -3.55 6.21 4.02
C LEU A 161 -4.90 5.67 3.52
N PHE A 162 -5.87 6.54 3.29
CA PHE A 162 -7.26 6.10 3.07
C PHE A 162 -7.42 5.24 1.82
N PRO A 163 -6.77 5.52 0.68
CA PRO A 163 -6.83 4.61 -0.47
C PRO A 163 -6.36 3.20 -0.14
N SER A 164 -5.33 3.04 0.70
CA SER A 164 -4.84 1.72 1.12
C SER A 164 -5.78 1.02 2.10
N LEU A 165 -6.43 1.75 3.01
CA LEU A 165 -7.47 1.18 3.88
C LEU A 165 -8.71 0.75 3.09
N ILE A 166 -9.13 1.56 2.10
CA ILE A 166 -10.22 1.23 1.18
C ILE A 166 -9.87 -0.05 0.41
N ALA A 167 -8.68 -0.12 -0.19
CA ALA A 167 -8.18 -1.28 -0.91
C ALA A 167 -8.13 -2.55 -0.05
N ALA A 168 -7.66 -2.43 1.20
CA ALA A 168 -7.56 -3.55 2.11
C ALA A 168 -8.92 -4.05 2.60
N CYS A 169 -9.92 -3.18 2.73
CA CYS A 169 -11.19 -3.53 3.39
C CYS A 169 -12.39 -3.72 2.45
N TYR A 170 -12.38 -3.08 1.27
CA TYR A 170 -13.53 -3.15 0.35
C TYR A 170 -13.81 -4.59 -0.09
N ASN A 171 -15.09 -4.96 -0.06
CA ASN A 171 -15.61 -6.29 -0.33
C ASN A 171 -15.06 -7.41 0.59
N ASN A 172 -14.48 -7.06 1.74
CA ASN A 172 -14.02 -8.01 2.75
C ASN A 172 -14.63 -7.67 4.12
N ARG A 173 -15.63 -8.46 4.53
CA ARG A 173 -16.38 -8.22 5.78
C ARG A 173 -15.50 -8.35 7.03
N GLN A 174 -14.54 -9.26 7.04
CA GLN A 174 -13.66 -9.44 8.19
C GLN A 174 -12.72 -8.25 8.36
N ASN A 175 -12.09 -7.80 7.26
CA ASN A 175 -11.25 -6.61 7.28
C ASN A 175 -12.06 -5.36 7.68
N LYS A 176 -13.30 -5.24 7.21
CA LYS A 176 -14.21 -4.16 7.64
C LYS A 176 -14.51 -4.21 9.13
N VAL A 177 -14.77 -5.39 9.72
CA VAL A 177 -14.98 -5.51 11.17
C VAL A 177 -13.74 -5.09 11.96
N ILE A 178 -12.54 -5.45 11.50
CA ILE A 178 -11.28 -4.99 12.10
C ILE A 178 -11.16 -3.46 12.00
N LEU A 179 -11.45 -2.90 10.83
CA LEU A 179 -11.44 -1.45 10.61
C LEU A 179 -12.41 -0.72 11.56
N GLU A 180 -13.64 -1.23 11.74
CA GLU A 180 -14.66 -0.66 12.61
C GLU A 180 -14.29 -0.69 14.10
N GLN A 181 -13.44 -1.62 14.51
CA GLN A 181 -12.93 -1.69 15.89
C GLN A 181 -11.89 -0.60 16.17
N GLU A 182 -11.16 -0.15 15.14
CA GLU A 182 -10.03 0.78 15.30
C GLU A 182 -10.40 2.23 14.88
N MET A 183 -11.31 2.40 13.90
CA MET A 183 -11.73 3.71 13.40
C MET A 183 -13.15 3.72 12.79
N SER A 184 -13.69 4.92 12.55
CA SER A 184 -15.01 5.07 11.91
C SER A 184 -14.93 4.89 10.38
N CYS A 185 -15.63 3.87 9.85
CA CYS A 185 -15.79 3.65 8.40
C CYS A 185 -16.40 4.85 7.65
N VAL A 186 -17.12 5.73 8.35
CA VAL A 186 -17.68 6.96 7.75
C VAL A 186 -16.58 7.84 7.17
N LEU A 187 -15.39 7.86 7.77
CA LEU A 187 -14.25 8.63 7.25
C LEU A 187 -13.86 8.20 5.83
N LEU A 188 -13.85 6.89 5.56
CA LEU A 188 -13.54 6.37 4.22
C LEU A 188 -14.67 6.66 3.23
N ALA A 189 -15.93 6.54 3.67
CA ALA A 189 -17.09 6.85 2.82
C ALA A 189 -17.13 8.33 2.43
N THR A 190 -16.88 9.25 3.37
CA THR A 190 -16.80 10.70 3.11
C THR A 190 -15.63 11.01 2.18
N PHE A 191 -14.46 10.40 2.41
CA PHE A 191 -13.32 10.58 1.51
C PHE A 191 -13.64 10.17 0.07
N ILE A 192 -14.28 9.02 -0.15
CA ILE A 192 -14.71 8.59 -1.49
C ILE A 192 -15.72 9.59 -2.08
N GLN A 193 -16.66 10.09 -1.27
CA GLN A 193 -17.65 11.08 -1.68
C GLN A 193 -16.99 12.37 -2.19
N ASP A 194 -15.99 12.89 -1.47
CA ASP A 194 -15.30 14.15 -1.79
C ASP A 194 -14.55 14.03 -3.13
N PHE A 195 -13.92 12.89 -3.40
CA PHE A 195 -13.27 12.62 -4.69
C PHE A 195 -14.28 12.44 -5.83
N ALA A 196 -15.43 11.82 -5.59
CA ALA A 196 -16.49 11.68 -6.59
C ALA A 196 -17.17 13.02 -6.95
N GLN A 197 -17.27 13.95 -5.99
CA GLN A 197 -17.88 15.27 -6.16
C GLN A 197 -16.92 16.33 -6.72
N THR A 198 -15.64 16.00 -6.83
CA THR A 198 -14.65 16.83 -7.52
C THR A 198 -14.45 16.23 -8.92
N PRO A 199 -15.40 16.38 -9.87
CA PRO A 199 -15.09 16.07 -11.26
C PRO A 199 -13.95 17.01 -11.62
N GLY A 200 -12.80 16.45 -12.00
CA GLY A 200 -11.58 17.20 -12.24
C GLY A 200 -11.94 18.50 -12.94
N GLN A 201 -11.80 19.63 -12.22
CA GLN A 201 -11.67 20.89 -12.93
C GLN A 201 -10.52 20.62 -13.90
N PRO A 202 -10.70 20.83 -15.21
CA PRO A 202 -9.55 20.99 -16.06
C PRO A 202 -8.88 22.21 -15.46
N ASP A 203 -7.87 21.94 -14.64
CA ASP A 203 -6.99 22.95 -14.13
C ASP A 203 -6.64 23.79 -15.35
N ASN A 204 -6.72 25.10 -15.21
CA ASN A 204 -6.51 26.08 -16.27
C ASN A 204 -5.02 26.12 -16.66
N GLN A 205 -4.40 24.95 -16.77
CA GLN A 205 -3.07 24.67 -17.27
C GLN A 205 -3.21 24.52 -18.77
N SER A 206 -2.99 25.65 -19.44
CA SER A 206 -2.36 25.73 -20.75
C SER A 206 -1.89 24.38 -21.29
N TYR A 207 -2.44 23.97 -22.44
CA TYR A 207 -1.91 22.92 -23.32
C TYR A 207 -0.39 22.77 -23.15
N GLN A 208 0.06 21.76 -22.39
CA GLN A 208 1.45 21.35 -22.39
C GLN A 208 1.62 20.13 -23.29
N PRO A 209 2.73 20.04 -24.04
CA PRO A 209 2.90 19.02 -25.06
C PRO A 209 3.01 17.63 -24.41
N LYS A 210 2.45 16.63 -25.09
CA LYS A 210 2.63 15.20 -24.79
C LYS A 210 4.13 14.90 -24.61
N GLY A 211 4.55 14.57 -23.39
CA GLY A 211 5.94 14.21 -23.11
C GLY A 211 6.45 14.50 -21.69
N LYS A 212 5.59 14.63 -20.68
CA LYS A 212 6.03 14.77 -19.28
C LYS A 212 5.81 13.47 -18.52
N TYR A 213 6.87 13.02 -17.85
CA TYR A 213 6.83 11.96 -16.83
C TYR A 213 5.64 12.19 -15.89
N PRO A 214 4.97 11.13 -15.40
CA PRO A 214 3.92 11.29 -14.39
C PRO A 214 4.46 12.14 -13.23
N ASP A 215 3.67 13.08 -12.76
CA ASP A 215 4.04 13.89 -11.61
C ASP A 215 4.26 12.94 -10.42
N PRO A 216 5.30 13.11 -9.60
CA PRO A 216 5.42 12.42 -8.32
C PRO A 216 4.15 12.45 -7.47
N GLN A 217 3.19 13.35 -7.69
CA GLN A 217 1.92 13.40 -6.98
C GLN A 217 0.81 12.51 -7.59
N ASP A 218 0.98 12.01 -8.80
CA ASP A 218 -0.05 11.22 -9.51
C ASP A 218 -0.40 9.92 -8.76
N TYR A 219 0.52 9.32 -7.99
CA TYR A 219 0.23 8.08 -7.25
C TYR A 219 -0.62 8.28 -5.97
N LEU A 220 -0.83 9.53 -5.55
CA LEU A 220 -1.70 9.88 -4.41
C LEU A 220 -3.15 10.12 -4.86
N GLU A 221 -3.41 10.16 -6.17
CA GLU A 221 -4.76 10.20 -6.70
C GLU A 221 -5.49 8.90 -6.41
N LEU A 222 -6.70 8.99 -5.84
CA LEU A 222 -7.51 7.81 -5.52
C LEU A 222 -7.74 6.93 -6.76
N ALA A 223 -7.88 7.55 -7.93
CA ALA A 223 -8.10 6.84 -9.20
C ALA A 223 -6.95 5.91 -9.62
N ASN A 224 -5.74 6.16 -9.13
CA ASN A 224 -4.56 5.33 -9.37
C ASN A 224 -4.37 4.28 -8.27
N ARG A 225 -5.21 4.27 -7.23
CA ARG A 225 -5.06 3.45 -6.03
C ARG A 225 -6.29 2.59 -5.73
N PHE A 226 -7.44 2.98 -6.26
CA PHE A 226 -8.70 2.26 -6.17
C PHE A 226 -9.58 2.59 -7.40
N PRO A 227 -10.18 1.60 -8.07
CA PRO A 227 -10.82 1.81 -9.37
C PRO A 227 -12.07 2.68 -9.25
N GLN A 228 -12.15 3.71 -10.10
CA GLN A 228 -13.26 4.68 -10.12
C GLN A 228 -14.64 4.01 -10.24
N GLN A 229 -14.74 2.96 -11.04
CA GLN A 229 -15.98 2.22 -11.23
C GLN A 229 -16.54 1.56 -9.97
N ALA A 230 -15.73 1.40 -8.91
CA ALA A 230 -16.14 0.78 -7.65
C ALA A 230 -16.36 1.82 -6.52
N TRP A 231 -16.23 3.12 -6.80
CA TRP A 231 -16.29 4.16 -5.77
C TRP A 231 -17.65 4.21 -5.08
N GLU A 232 -18.74 4.18 -5.84
CA GLU A 232 -20.08 4.26 -5.25
C GLU A 232 -20.40 3.00 -4.43
N GLU A 233 -20.10 1.81 -4.95
CA GLU A 233 -20.27 0.56 -4.22
C GLU A 233 -19.42 0.51 -2.95
N ALA A 234 -18.18 1.02 -3.01
CA ALA A 234 -17.30 1.12 -1.85
C ALA A 234 -17.85 2.08 -0.81
N ARG A 235 -18.33 3.26 -1.22
CA ARG A 235 -19.00 4.23 -0.34
C ARG A 235 -20.16 3.58 0.41
N GLN A 236 -21.04 2.88 -0.30
CA GLN A 236 -22.18 2.17 0.31
C GLN A 236 -21.72 1.04 1.24
N PHE A 237 -20.68 0.29 0.87
CA PHE A 237 -20.11 -0.77 1.70
C PHE A 237 -19.65 -0.27 3.06
N PHE A 238 -18.98 0.89 3.13
CA PHE A 238 -18.50 1.50 4.37
C PHE A 238 -19.58 2.22 5.18
N LEU A 239 -20.66 2.71 4.55
CA LEU A 239 -21.80 3.32 5.26
C LEU A 239 -22.73 2.29 5.90
N LYS A 240 -22.81 1.09 5.32
CA LYS A 240 -23.69 0.03 5.81
C LYS A 240 -23.20 -0.47 7.17
N LYS A 241 -24.00 -0.30 8.22
CA LYS A 241 -23.73 -0.96 9.52
C LYS A 241 -23.91 -2.47 9.37
N GLU A 242 -22.92 -3.25 9.78
CA GLU A 242 -23.10 -4.70 9.89
C GLU A 242 -24.15 -4.98 10.98
N LYS A 243 -25.11 -5.85 10.67
CA LYS A 243 -26.05 -6.34 11.67
C LYS A 243 -25.27 -7.33 12.55
N LYS A 244 -25.15 -6.99 13.84
CA LYS A 244 -24.59 -7.88 14.87
C LYS A 244 -25.35 -9.21 14.94
#